data_AF-A0A924RTT7-F1
#
_entry.id   AF-A0A924RTT7-F1
#
_cell.length_a   1.000
_cell.length_b   1.000
_cell.length_c   1.000
_cell.angle_alpha   90.00
_cell.angle_beta   90.00
_cell.angle_gamma   90.00
#
_symmetry.space_group_name_H-M   'P 1'
#
loop_
_entity.id
_entity.type
_entity.pdbx_description
1 polymer ?
#
loop_
_entity_poly.entity_id
_entity_poly.type
_entity_poly.pdbx_seq_one_letter_code
_entity_poly.pdbx_strand_id
1 'polypeptide(L)' 'MGRGDKKTAKGKRFKGSFGNSRPANALKKAAAKKAEVVEVKAS' A
#
# COMPACT_ATOMS: atom_id res chain seq x y z
N MET A 1 -8.30 10.52 -1.41
CA MET A 1 -8.45 9.45 -2.44
C MET A 1 -9.64 8.56 -2.07
N GLY A 2 -10.64 8.53 -2.94
CA GLY A 2 -11.97 7.99 -2.69
C GLY A 2 -12.07 6.48 -2.85
N ARG A 3 -13.31 5.97 -2.81
CA ARG A 3 -13.63 4.55 -3.01
C ARG A 3 -13.46 4.08 -4.46
N GLY A 4 -13.43 5.00 -5.43
CA GLY A 4 -13.24 4.68 -6.86
C GLY A 4 -11.78 4.48 -7.28
N ASP A 5 -10.82 4.91 -6.46
CA ASP A 5 -9.42 5.00 -6.86
C ASP A 5 -8.71 3.64 -6.80
N LYS A 6 -8.69 2.93 -7.92
CA LYS A 6 -8.07 1.58 -8.06
C LYS A 6 -6.58 1.54 -7.72
N LYS A 7 -5.89 2.68 -7.72
CA LYS A 7 -4.48 2.79 -7.34
C LYS A 7 -4.27 2.80 -5.83
N THR A 8 -5.33 2.98 -5.02
CA THR A 8 -5.23 3.07 -3.56
C THR A 8 -5.68 1.80 -2.86
N ALA A 9 -5.23 1.60 -1.61
CA ALA A 9 -5.71 0.53 -0.76
C ALA A 9 -7.23 0.63 -0.52
N LYS A 10 -7.77 1.86 -0.41
CA LYS A 10 -9.20 2.11 -0.16
C LYS A 10 -10.05 1.74 -1.38
N GLY A 11 -9.66 2.14 -2.58
CA GLY A 11 -10.38 1.75 -3.80
C GLY A 11 -10.23 0.27 -4.13
N LYS A 12 -9.07 -0.34 -3.84
CA LYS A 12 -8.88 -1.80 -3.95
C LYS A 12 -9.75 -2.59 -2.98
N ARG A 13 -9.90 -2.13 -1.72
CA ARG A 13 -10.84 -2.73 -0.75
C ARG A 13 -12.28 -2.63 -1.23
N PHE A 14 -12.69 -1.45 -1.67
CA PHE A 14 -14.06 -1.21 -2.13
C PHE A 14 -14.42 -2.10 -3.34
N LYS A 15 -13.50 -2.26 -4.29
CA LYS A 15 -13.69 -3.16 -5.44
C LYS A 15 -13.41 -4.64 -5.14
N GLY A 16 -12.99 -4.99 -3.92
CA GLY A 16 -12.65 -6.38 -3.55
C GLY A 16 -11.39 -6.96 -4.21
N SER A 17 -10.64 -6.17 -5.00
CA SER A 17 -9.46 -6.67 -5.74
C SER A 17 -8.16 -6.50 -4.96
N PHE A 18 -7.16 -7.30 -5.31
CA PHE A 18 -5.80 -7.19 -4.80
C PHE A 18 -4.89 -6.46 -5.81
N GLY A 19 -3.69 -6.12 -5.38
CA GLY A 19 -2.66 -5.54 -6.24
C GLY A 19 -1.57 -4.89 -5.39
N ASN A 20 -0.74 -4.08 -6.04
CA ASN A 20 0.37 -3.41 -5.37
C ASN A 20 -0.13 -2.72 -4.08
N SER A 21 -1.08 -1.78 -4.17
CA SER A 21 -1.55 -1.03 -2.98
C SER A 21 -2.36 -1.82 -1.94
N ARG A 22 -2.84 -3.04 -2.25
CA ARG A 22 -3.54 -3.94 -1.31
C ARG A 22 -3.11 -5.39 -1.59
N PRO A 23 -2.00 -5.86 -0.99
CA PRO A 23 -1.53 -7.22 -1.19
C PRO A 23 -2.47 -8.23 -0.49
N ALA A 24 -2.54 -9.46 -1.01
CA ALA A 24 -3.29 -10.56 -0.38
C ALA A 24 -2.55 -11.13 0.84
N ASN A 25 -1.22 -11.27 0.72
CA ASN A 25 -0.34 -11.69 1.81
C ASN A 25 0.56 -10.52 2.17
N ALA A 26 0.63 -10.15 3.45
CA ALA A 26 1.43 -9.02 3.95
C ALA A 26 2.92 -9.14 3.59
N LEU A 27 3.40 -10.38 3.36
CA LEU A 27 4.78 -10.70 2.98
C LEU A 27 5.18 -10.12 1.62
N LYS A 28 4.26 -9.97 0.66
CA LYS A 28 4.59 -9.54 -0.71
C LYS A 28 4.88 -8.04 -0.83
N LYS A 29 4.71 -7.25 0.23
CA LYS A 29 4.79 -5.78 0.12
C LYS A 29 5.46 -5.02 1.25
N ALA A 30 6.05 -5.71 2.22
CA ALA A 30 6.95 -5.07 3.18
C ALA A 30 8.22 -4.50 2.49
N ALA A 31 8.55 -4.98 1.28
CA ALA A 31 9.77 -4.60 0.56
C ALA A 31 9.77 -3.17 -0.02
N ALA A 32 8.61 -2.57 -0.33
CA ALA A 32 8.57 -1.28 -1.05
C ALA A 32 8.21 -0.07 -0.17
N LYS A 33 7.91 -0.26 1.11
CA LYS A 33 7.48 0.85 2.01
C LYS A 33 8.11 0.85 3.41
N LYS A 34 9.15 0.03 3.64
CA LYS A 34 10.05 0.26 4.79
C LYS A 34 11.32 1.03 4.44
N ALA A 35 11.59 1.30 3.16
CA ALA A 35 12.80 2.00 2.74
C ALA A 35 12.76 3.53 2.96
N GLU A 36 11.59 4.16 3.07
CA GLU A 36 11.49 5.64 3.14
C GLU A 36 11.21 6.19 4.55
N VAL A 37 10.85 5.34 5.53
CA VAL A 37 10.45 5.82 6.88
C VAL A 37 11.64 5.82 7.86
N VAL A 38 12.80 5.28 7.51
CA VAL A 38 13.96 5.23 8.43
C VAL A 38 14.87 6.46 8.33
N GLU A 39 14.84 7.23 7.25
CA GLU A 39 15.79 8.34 7.05
C GLU A 39 15.34 9.69 7.67
N VAL A 40 14.06 9.90 7.94
CA VAL A 40 13.55 11.19 8.48
C VAL A 40 13.57 11.27 10.03
N LYS A 41 14.26 10.35 10.72
CA LYS A 41 14.40 10.40 12.20
C LYS A 41 15.85 10.56 12.69
N ALA A 42 16.81 10.69 11.78
CA ALA A 42 18.24 10.84 12.11
C ALA A 42 18.89 12.08 11.47
N SER A 43 18.10 13.08 11.06
CA SER A 43 18.60 14.42 10.69
C SER A 43 17.90 15.48 11.52
#